data_AF-A0A9E8SM53-F1
#
_entry.id   AF-A0A9E8SM53-F1
#
_cell.length_a   1.000
_cell.length_b   1.000
_cell.length_c   1.000
_cell.angle_alpha   90.00
_cell.angle_beta   90.00
_cell.angle_gamma   90.00
#
_symmetry.space_group_name_H-M   'P 1'
#
loop_
_entity.id
_entity.type
_entity.pdbx_description
1 polymer ?
#
loop_
_entity_poly.entity_id
_entity_poly.type
_entity_poly.pdbx_seq_one_letter_code
_entity_poly.pdbx_strand_id
1 'polypeptide(L)' 'MAVQKFFDRTKVTIKGQKGIWMILNHESIQKGATTKITGKVKCRNEETGEVKFCNEKNCELA' A
#
# COMPACT_ATOMS: atom_id res chain seq x y z
N MET A 1 7.26 -10.25 -13.86
CA MET A 1 7.39 -10.16 -12.39
C MET A 1 6.66 -8.91 -11.95
N ALA A 2 5.67 -9.01 -11.05
CA ALA A 2 5.00 -7.81 -10.54
C ALA A 2 6.01 -7.08 -9.66
N VAL A 3 6.58 -5.99 -10.16
CA VAL A 3 7.55 -5.20 -9.41
C VAL A 3 6.74 -4.40 -8.39
N GLN A 4 6.91 -4.72 -7.11
CA GLN A 4 6.32 -3.96 -6.01
C GLN A 4 6.80 -2.51 -6.17
N LYS A 5 5.88 -1.57 -6.41
CA LYS A 5 6.26 -0.20 -6.76
C LYS A 5 6.60 0.62 -5.51
N PHE A 6 6.16 0.16 -4.35
CA PHE A 6 6.42 0.76 -3.05
C PHE A 6 6.94 -0.29 -2.07
N PHE A 7 7.76 0.14 -1.10
CA PHE A 7 8.30 -0.74 -0.05
C PHE A 7 7.54 -0.54 1.25
N ASP A 8 7.58 -1.53 2.15
CA ASP A 8 7.03 -1.38 3.49
C ASP A 8 7.73 -0.21 4.22
N ARG A 9 6.96 0.53 5.01
CA ARG A 9 7.29 1.81 5.66
C ARG A 9 7.45 3.01 4.72
N THR A 10 7.16 2.87 3.43
CA THR A 10 7.15 4.02 2.51
C THR A 10 6.01 4.97 2.85
N LYS A 11 6.31 6.26 2.92
CA LYS A 11 5.31 7.32 3.07
C LYS A 11 4.72 7.65 1.70
N VAL A 12 3.40 7.57 1.59
CA VAL A 12 2.62 7.80 0.38
C VAL A 12 1.43 8.71 0.69
N THR A 13 1.04 9.51 -0.28
CA THR A 13 -0.26 10.18 -0.28
C THR A 13 -1.26 9.29 -1.02
N ILE A 14 -2.49 9.19 -0.50
CA ILE A 14 -3.53 8.35 -1.08
C ILE A 14 -4.55 9.26 -1.74
N LYS A 15 -4.78 9.07 -3.04
CA LYS A 15 -5.72 9.91 -3.79
C LYS A 15 -7.13 9.85 -3.18
N GLY A 16 -7.64 11.00 -2.73
CA GLY A 16 -8.93 11.12 -2.06
C GLY A 16 -8.87 11.10 -0.52
N GLN A 17 -7.68 10.89 0.08
CA GLN A 17 -7.49 11.04 1.52
C GLN A 17 -6.45 12.14 1.79
N LYS A 18 -6.77 13.05 2.72
CA LYS A 18 -5.80 14.03 3.21
C LYS A 18 -4.88 13.36 4.24
N GLY A 19 -3.61 13.77 4.22
CA GLY A 19 -2.58 13.31 5.14
C GLY A 19 -1.59 12.33 4.53
N ILE A 20 -0.50 12.10 5.25
CA ILE A 20 0.57 11.18 4.86
C ILE A 20 0.26 9.80 5.41
N TRP A 21 0.29 8.80 4.53
CA TRP A 21 0.03 7.41 4.86
C TRP A 21 1.30 6.59 4.74
N MET A 22 1.61 5.79 5.74
CA MET A 22 2.73 4.87 5.71
C MET A 22 2.25 3.47 5.30
N ILE A 23 2.86 2.89 4.28
CA ILE A 23 2.57 1.50 3.88
C ILE A 23 3.11 0.57 4.96
N LEU A 24 2.25 -0.26 5.54
CA LEU A 24 2.59 -1.24 6.56
C LEU A 24 2.88 -2.61 5.95
N ASN A 25 2.06 -3.03 4.98
CA ASN A 25 2.20 -4.36 4.40
C ASN A 25 1.56 -4.43 3.01
N HIS A 26 2.16 -5.21 2.12
CA HIS A 26 1.61 -5.49 0.80
C HIS A 26 0.77 -6.77 0.85
N GLU A 27 -0.48 -6.69 0.38
CA GLU A 27 -1.31 -7.87 0.23
C GLU A 27 -0.81 -8.65 -0.99
N SER A 28 -0.44 -9.90 -0.74
CA SER A 28 -0.02 -10.85 -1.76
C SER A 28 -0.99 -12.02 -1.74
N ILE A 29 -1.52 -12.38 -2.90
CA ILE A 29 -2.37 -13.57 -3.04
C ILE A 29 -1.54 -14.68 -3.64
N GLN A 30 -1.49 -15.81 -2.95
CA GLN A 30 -0.87 -17.03 -3.44
C GLN A 30 -1.87 -17.76 -4.34
N LYS A 31 -1.58 -17.86 -5.64
CA LYS A 31 -2.34 -18.69 -6.58
C LYS A 31 -1.48 -19.88 -6.99
N GLY A 32 -1.68 -21.01 -6.33
CA GLY A 32 -0.87 -22.22 -6.53
C GLY A 32 0.60 -21.96 -6.17
N ALA A 33 1.53 -22.28 -7.07
CA ALA A 33 2.97 -22.05 -6.88
C ALA A 33 3.42 -20.60 -7.13
N THR A 34 2.52 -19.68 -7.48
CA THR A 34 2.87 -18.29 -7.83
C THR A 34 2.26 -17.30 -6.84
N THR A 35 3.13 -16.55 -6.15
CA THR A 35 2.72 -15.40 -5.34
C THR A 35 2.48 -14.20 -6.26
N LYS A 36 1.23 -13.72 -6.32
CA LYS A 36 0.85 -12.58 -7.14
C LYS A 36 0.54 -11.40 -6.21
N ILE A 37 1.33 -10.34 -6.33
CA ILE A 37 1.08 -9.07 -5.64
C ILE A 37 -0.19 -8.49 -6.25
N THR A 38 -1.24 -8.33 -5.45
CA THR A 38 -2.55 -7.83 -5.92
C THR A 38 -2.59 -6.32 -6.06
N GLY A 39 -1.53 -5.62 -5.65
CA GLY A 39 -1.48 -4.17 -5.61
C GLY A 39 -2.39 -3.58 -4.54
N LYS A 40 -2.85 -4.37 -3.56
CA LYS A 40 -3.48 -3.83 -2.35
C LYS A 40 -2.39 -3.66 -1.30
N VAL A 41 -2.35 -2.50 -0.68
CA VAL A 41 -1.41 -2.13 0.37
C VAL A 41 -2.17 -1.69 1.61
N LYS A 42 -1.78 -2.23 2.75
CA LYS A 42 -2.25 -1.78 4.05
C LYS A 42 -1.47 -0.53 4.40
N CYS A 43 -2.16 0.59 4.56
CA CYS A 43 -1.58 1.89 4.84
C CYS A 43 -2.06 2.38 6.21
N ARG A 44 -1.22 3.15 6.91
CA ARG A 44 -1.56 3.79 8.17
C ARG A 44 -1.33 5.29 8.08
N ASN A 45 -2.33 6.09 8.42
CA ASN A 45 -2.18 7.53 8.50
C ASN A 45 -1.24 7.90 9.66
N GLU A 46 -0.23 8.72 9.39
CA GLU A 46 0.72 9.19 10.39
C GLU A 46 0.06 10.17 11.37
N GLU A 47 -0.91 10.95 10.91
CA GLU A 47 -1.58 11.99 11.71
C GLU A 47 -2.71 11.43 12.57
N THR A 48 -3.61 10.61 11.99
CA THR A 48 -4.78 10.09 12.70
C THR A 48 -4.57 8.71 13.30
N GLY A 49 -3.51 7.99 12.90
CA GLY A 49 -3.31 6.60 13.28
C GLY A 49 -4.27 5.61 12.62
N GLU A 50 -5.18 6.07 11.75
CA GLU A 50 -6.12 5.22 11.01
C GLU A 50 -5.38 4.21 10.13
N VAL A 51 -5.86 2.99 10.07
CA VAL A 51 -5.32 1.94 9.20
C VAL A 51 -6.36 1.59 8.14
N LYS A 52 -5.99 1.70 6.86
CA LYS A 52 -6.87 1.40 5.72
C LYS A 52 -6.15 0.56 4.68
N PHE A 53 -6.92 -0.26 3.98
CA PHE A 53 -6.44 -0.96 2.79
C PHE A 53 -6.67 -0.07 1.58
N CYS A 54 -5.60 0.23 0.86
CA CYS A 54 -5.63 1.09 -0.32
C CYS A 54 -5.00 0.36 -1.50
N ASN A 55 -5.35 0.77 -2.71
CA ASN A 55 -4.72 0.23 -3.90
C ASN A 55 -3.41 0.99 -4.14
N GLU A 56 -2.32 0.27 -4.37
CA GLU A 56 -0.99 0.78 -4.70
C GLU A 56 -1.05 1.69 -5.94
N LYS A 57 -1.98 1.44 -6.87
CA LYS A 57 -2.23 2.33 -8.02
C LYS A 57 -2.75 3.72 -7.65
N ASN A 58 -3.38 3.85 -6.48
CA ASN A 58 -3.92 5.11 -5.97
C ASN A 58 -2.99 5.76 -4.94
N CYS A 59 -1.85 5.13 -4.66
CA CYS A 59 -0.81 5.67 -3.79
C CYS A 59 0.21 6.41 -4.66
N GLU A 60 0.55 7.62 -4.25
CA GLU A 60 1.59 8.43 -4.86
C GLU A 60 2.69 8.69 -3.82
N LEU A 61 3.94 8.81 -4.25
CA LEU A 61 5.04 9.14 -3.33
C LEU A 61 4.77 10.54 -2.73
N ALA A 62 4.72 10.61 -1.40
CA ALA A 62 4.47 11.84 -0.65
C ALA A 62 5.70 12.75 -0.64
#